data_AF-A0A9D0VII7-F1
#
_entry.id   AF-A0A9D0VII7-F1
#
_cell.length_a   1.000
_cell.length_b   1.000
_cell.length_c   1.000
_cell.angle_alpha   90.00
_cell.angle_beta   90.00
_cell.angle_gamma   90.00
#
_symmetry.space_group_name_H-M   'P 1'
#
loop_
_entity.id
_entity.type
_entity.pdbx_description
1 polymer ?
#
loop_
_entity_poly.entity_id
_entity_poly.type
_entity_poly.pdbx_seq_one_letter_code
_entity_poly.pdbx_strand_id
1 'polypeptide(L)'
;MNQPETVRFADLGLDPALVQAAERLGFDEATPIQAAAIPVMLERRDVIGRARTGSGKTAAFGLPLLQTVREGGTPPRALIMTPTRELALQVTEALRSFAQGLPVRVATVYGGTPYPPQIAALKKATIVVGTPGRLLDHLGRGTLSLSGIELFVLDEADEMLRMGFIDDVSELLSATPEGRQVALFSATMPPEIRRIAEAHLTDPSEVQVEGQAMAVDHIEQRWIRVPNRHKIDALVRVLGGVEHDAVLVFARTRAGCAEVADELTRRGVAVDALHGDLSQGARERVLGRLRARRLDVVIATDVAARGIDVDHITHVVNFDLPTDTETYVHRIGRTGRVGREGTAITFATPKEKQRMRRMARQLRVPIDQIEVPSDADIARQRQRALTERLIEAMGSGGAEVRQWLEAFLAEQEADATDVAVAAVRLLAEAQGTPLGTIPEESAPGWARPVRRGDAPRDARGSDPEGPSRPAPPDEDDNEVQLFFPVGRRRNVRPSDVVGALTNEAGIDGRRIGRVQILDRKTFVGVSREVATLILDRLSHVQIRGNDVPIALARPGTGRRPAPSRRPGPLRRGQGPGGGKPPRRNWR
;
A
#
# COMPACT_ATOMS: atom_id res chain seq x y z
N MET A 1 -39.36 2.32 4.80
CA MET A 1 -37.97 2.17 5.26
C MET A 1 -38.01 2.37 6.77
N ASN A 2 -37.85 1.31 7.56
CA ASN A 2 -37.69 1.46 9.01
C ASN A 2 -36.35 2.16 9.22
N GLN A 3 -36.35 3.35 9.83
CA GLN A 3 -35.14 3.89 10.44
C GLN A 3 -34.70 2.89 11.52
N PRO A 4 -33.42 2.53 11.64
CA PRO A 4 -32.97 1.73 12.77
C PRO A 4 -33.28 2.50 14.06
N GLU A 5 -33.90 1.83 15.04
CA GLU A 5 -34.08 2.40 16.38
C GLU A 5 -32.73 2.86 16.92
N THR A 6 -32.65 4.12 17.35
CA THR A 6 -31.47 4.69 17.99
C THR A 6 -31.37 4.15 19.41
N VAL A 7 -30.43 3.23 19.63
CA VAL A 7 -30.18 2.60 20.94
C VAL A 7 -29.12 3.41 21.69
N ARG A 8 -29.41 3.82 22.92
CA ARG A 8 -28.45 4.56 23.77
C ARG A 8 -27.71 3.59 24.70
N PHE A 9 -26.51 3.98 25.14
CA PHE A 9 -25.74 3.17 26.09
C PHE A 9 -26.45 2.95 27.44
N ALA A 10 -27.27 3.91 27.87
CA ALA A 10 -28.08 3.79 29.08
C ALA A 10 -29.09 2.63 29.02
N ASP A 11 -29.53 2.24 27.81
CA ASP A 11 -30.52 1.18 27.60
C ASP A 11 -29.89 -0.23 27.58
N LEU A 12 -28.55 -0.32 27.61
CA LEU A 12 -27.80 -1.57 27.43
C LEU A 12 -27.46 -2.29 28.75
N GLY A 13 -27.97 -1.82 29.89
CA GLY A 13 -27.72 -2.42 31.20
C GLY A 13 -26.32 -2.12 31.79
N LEU A 14 -25.64 -1.10 31.27
CA LEU A 14 -24.37 -0.63 31.80
C LEU A 14 -24.54 0.19 33.09
N ASP A 15 -23.56 0.11 33.98
CA ASP A 15 -23.48 0.93 35.17
C ASP A 15 -23.44 2.43 34.78
N PRO A 16 -24.21 3.30 35.46
CA PRO A 16 -24.25 4.73 35.15
C PRO A 16 -22.88 5.41 35.08
N ALA A 17 -21.90 4.95 35.86
CA ALA A 17 -20.55 5.50 35.82
C ALA A 17 -19.84 5.20 34.49
N LEU A 18 -20.07 4.01 33.91
CA LEU A 18 -19.52 3.62 32.62
C LEU A 18 -20.23 4.31 31.46
N VAL A 19 -21.56 4.51 31.57
CA VAL A 19 -22.33 5.29 30.59
C VAL A 19 -21.81 6.73 30.53
N GLN A 20 -21.64 7.39 31.67
CA GLN A 20 -21.08 8.74 31.73
C GLN A 20 -19.63 8.80 31.19
N ALA A 21 -18.82 7.77 31.44
CA ALA A 21 -17.48 7.70 30.89
C ALA A 21 -17.50 7.61 29.35
N ALA A 22 -18.43 6.85 28.77
CA ALA A 22 -18.63 6.76 27.33
C ALA A 22 -19.11 8.10 26.75
N GLU A 23 -20.12 8.74 27.35
CA GLU A 23 -20.65 10.04 26.89
C GLU A 23 -19.57 11.14 26.89
N ARG A 24 -18.73 11.22 27.94
CA ARG A 24 -17.60 12.18 27.96
C ARG A 24 -16.60 11.99 26.84
N LEU A 25 -16.50 10.78 26.31
CA LEU A 25 -15.61 10.44 25.19
C LEU A 25 -16.31 10.62 23.82
N GLY A 26 -17.54 11.15 23.80
CA GLY A 26 -18.31 11.43 22.60
C GLY A 26 -19.09 10.22 22.06
N PHE A 27 -19.38 9.22 22.90
CA PHE A 27 -20.24 8.09 22.53
C PHE A 27 -21.70 8.40 22.86
N ASP A 28 -22.38 9.09 21.94
CA ASP A 28 -23.80 9.48 22.12
C ASP A 28 -24.78 8.31 21.86
N GLU A 29 -24.51 7.52 20.83
CA GLU A 29 -25.36 6.42 20.36
C GLU A 29 -24.56 5.12 20.22
N ALA A 30 -25.18 3.98 20.57
CA ALA A 30 -24.54 2.69 20.45
C ALA A 30 -24.58 2.20 19.00
N THR A 31 -23.43 1.78 18.47
CA THR A 31 -23.35 1.15 17.15
C THR A 31 -24.07 -0.21 17.16
N PRO A 32 -24.47 -0.75 16.00
CA PRO A 32 -25.17 -2.04 15.96
C PRO A 32 -24.41 -3.19 16.64
N ILE A 33 -23.07 -3.20 16.57
CA ILE A 33 -22.26 -4.23 17.25
C ILE A 33 -22.25 -4.02 18.77
N GLN A 34 -22.26 -2.77 19.24
CA GLN A 34 -22.32 -2.45 20.66
C GLN A 34 -23.69 -2.81 21.24
N ALA A 35 -24.77 -2.39 20.57
CA ALA A 35 -26.14 -2.67 21.00
C ALA A 35 -26.44 -4.18 21.08
N ALA A 36 -25.88 -4.97 20.16
CA ALA A 36 -26.10 -6.42 20.15
C ALA A 36 -25.14 -7.21 21.05
N ALA A 37 -23.87 -6.80 21.18
CA ALA A 37 -22.89 -7.56 21.95
C ALA A 37 -22.90 -7.23 23.45
N ILE A 38 -23.12 -5.96 23.84
CA ILE A 38 -23.03 -5.53 25.24
C ILE A 38 -23.99 -6.30 26.16
N PRO A 39 -25.31 -6.40 25.86
CA PRO A 39 -26.24 -7.11 26.74
C PRO A 39 -25.87 -8.59 26.92
N VAL A 40 -25.51 -9.26 25.82
CA VAL A 40 -25.10 -10.67 25.84
C VAL A 40 -23.84 -10.87 26.66
N MET A 41 -22.88 -9.95 26.57
CA MET A 41 -21.67 -10.03 27.36
C MET A 41 -21.94 -9.81 28.86
N LEU A 42 -22.87 -8.91 29.21
CA LEU A 42 -23.28 -8.70 30.61
C LEU A 42 -24.00 -9.92 31.21
N GLU A 43 -24.70 -10.71 30.39
CA GLU A 43 -25.28 -11.99 30.77
C GLU A 43 -24.24 -13.11 30.96
N ARG A 44 -22.95 -12.82 30.77
CA ARG A 44 -21.83 -13.78 30.85
C ARG A 44 -21.91 -14.94 29.84
N ARG A 45 -22.60 -14.73 28.71
CA ARG A 45 -22.61 -15.70 27.60
C ARG A 45 -21.43 -15.48 26.66
N ASP A 46 -20.93 -16.54 26.05
CA ASP A 46 -19.90 -16.44 25.02
C ASP A 46 -20.43 -15.74 23.78
N VAL A 47 -19.56 -14.99 23.10
CA VAL A 47 -19.96 -14.15 21.97
C VAL A 47 -19.04 -14.37 20.79
N ILE A 48 -19.62 -14.52 19.59
CA ILE A 48 -18.90 -14.39 18.32
C ILE A 48 -19.40 -13.10 17.66
N GLY A 49 -18.61 -12.04 17.77
CA GLY A 49 -18.88 -10.74 17.16
C GLY A 49 -18.28 -10.63 15.76
N ARG A 50 -19.13 -10.66 14.73
CA ARG A 50 -18.71 -10.46 13.33
C ARG A 50 -18.91 -9.00 12.93
N ALA A 51 -17.83 -8.22 13.01
CA ALA A 51 -17.82 -6.82 12.61
C ALA A 51 -16.43 -6.36 12.15
N ARG A 52 -16.42 -5.38 11.23
CA ARG A 52 -15.18 -4.81 10.68
C ARG A 52 -14.48 -3.89 11.68
N THR A 53 -13.24 -3.52 11.38
CA THR A 53 -12.53 -2.45 12.10
C THR A 53 -13.30 -1.13 12.03
N GLY A 54 -13.23 -0.32 13.09
CA GLY A 54 -13.97 0.94 13.17
C GLY A 54 -15.46 0.83 13.51
N SER A 55 -16.03 -0.38 13.62
CA SER A 55 -17.45 -0.56 14.00
C SER A 55 -17.75 -0.32 15.49
N GLY A 56 -16.73 -0.01 16.30
CA GLY A 56 -16.89 0.21 17.75
C GLY A 56 -16.74 -1.04 18.62
N LYS A 57 -16.14 -2.13 18.10
CA LYS A 57 -15.87 -3.38 18.82
C LYS A 57 -15.19 -3.20 20.18
N THR A 58 -14.21 -2.28 20.26
CA THR A 58 -13.47 -2.04 21.51
C THR A 58 -14.37 -1.59 22.66
N ALA A 59 -15.35 -0.72 22.40
CA ALA A 59 -16.34 -0.36 23.41
C ALA A 59 -17.34 -1.52 23.66
N ALA A 60 -17.69 -2.26 22.60
CA ALA A 60 -18.63 -3.38 22.68
C ALA A 60 -18.16 -4.49 23.65
N PHE A 61 -16.86 -4.79 23.70
CA PHE A 61 -16.31 -5.71 24.71
C PHE A 61 -15.75 -4.99 25.95
N GLY A 62 -15.23 -3.77 25.80
CA GLY A 62 -14.51 -3.08 26.85
C GLY A 62 -15.41 -2.60 28.00
N LEU A 63 -16.58 -2.05 27.68
CA LEU A 63 -17.55 -1.59 28.69
C LEU A 63 -18.10 -2.74 29.56
N PRO A 64 -18.64 -3.84 28.98
CA PRO A 64 -19.11 -4.96 29.82
C PRO A 64 -17.97 -5.67 30.56
N LEU A 65 -16.75 -5.71 29.99
CA LEU A 65 -15.57 -6.20 30.68
C LEU A 65 -15.27 -5.39 31.95
N LEU A 66 -15.25 -4.06 31.85
CA LEU A 66 -14.97 -3.18 32.99
C LEU A 66 -16.01 -3.32 34.09
N GLN A 67 -17.29 -3.47 33.73
CA GLN A 67 -18.35 -3.75 34.69
C GLN A 67 -18.14 -5.07 35.42
N THR A 68 -17.68 -6.10 34.70
CA THR A 68 -17.44 -7.44 35.25
C THR A 68 -16.27 -7.47 36.23
N VAL A 69 -15.17 -6.78 35.90
CA VAL A 69 -13.94 -6.77 36.72
C VAL A 69 -13.78 -5.52 37.60
N ARG A 70 -14.87 -4.78 37.83
CA ARG A 70 -14.87 -3.45 38.48
C ARG A 70 -14.24 -3.40 39.87
N GLU A 71 -14.18 -4.53 40.57
CA GLU A 71 -13.61 -4.63 41.92
C GLU A 71 -12.07 -4.70 41.92
N GLY A 72 -11.44 -4.77 40.75
CA GLY A 72 -10.00 -4.93 40.65
C GLY A 72 -9.56 -6.36 41.00
N GLY A 73 -8.26 -6.51 41.25
CA GLY A 73 -7.67 -7.76 41.74
C GLY A 73 -6.40 -8.18 41.01
N THR A 74 -5.66 -9.07 41.68
CA THR A 74 -4.51 -9.81 41.16
C THR A 74 -4.62 -11.26 41.66
N PRO A 75 -4.45 -12.31 40.83
CA PRO A 75 -4.03 -12.29 39.42
C PRO A 75 -5.04 -11.60 38.49
N PRO A 76 -4.67 -11.30 37.23
CA PRO A 76 -5.57 -10.67 36.27
C PRO A 76 -6.88 -11.45 36.11
N ARG A 77 -7.99 -10.70 35.99
CA ARG A 77 -9.35 -11.22 35.83
C ARG A 77 -9.85 -11.17 34.38
N ALA A 78 -9.22 -10.38 33.53
CA ALA A 78 -9.52 -10.36 32.11
C ALA A 78 -8.26 -10.30 31.25
N LEU A 79 -8.32 -10.99 30.10
CA LEU A 79 -7.26 -11.01 29.09
C LEU A 79 -7.85 -10.63 27.74
N ILE A 80 -7.28 -9.63 27.09
CA ILE A 80 -7.61 -9.23 25.73
C ILE A 80 -6.40 -9.49 24.85
N MET A 81 -6.58 -10.37 23.86
CA MET A 81 -5.58 -10.72 22.90
C MET A 81 -5.79 -9.95 21.59
N THR A 82 -4.71 -9.39 21.06
CA THR A 82 -4.72 -8.58 19.83
C THR A 82 -3.57 -9.01 18.92
N PRO A 83 -3.71 -8.95 17.58
CA PRO A 83 -2.67 -9.38 16.64
C PRO A 83 -1.40 -8.53 16.65
N THR A 84 -1.50 -7.24 16.98
CA THR A 84 -0.36 -6.32 16.90
C THR A 84 -0.18 -5.49 18.16
N ARG A 85 1.05 -5.02 18.36
CA ARG A 85 1.40 -4.12 19.45
C ARG A 85 0.57 -2.84 19.44
N GLU A 86 0.38 -2.27 18.27
CA GLU A 86 -0.32 -0.99 18.11
C GLU A 86 -1.77 -1.12 18.53
N LEU A 87 -2.42 -2.21 18.11
CA LEU A 87 -3.79 -2.49 18.53
C LEU A 87 -3.84 -2.76 20.04
N ALA A 88 -2.88 -3.48 20.62
CA ALA A 88 -2.79 -3.66 22.07
C ALA A 88 -2.71 -2.33 22.82
N LEU A 89 -1.91 -1.38 22.33
CA LEU A 89 -1.78 -0.04 22.90
C LEU A 89 -3.09 0.76 22.76
N GLN A 90 -3.72 0.75 21.58
CA GLN A 90 -5.00 1.43 21.33
C GLN A 90 -6.12 0.89 22.24
N VAL A 91 -6.23 -0.43 22.34
CA VAL A 91 -7.22 -1.08 23.23
C VAL A 91 -6.93 -0.74 24.69
N THR A 92 -5.66 -0.72 25.10
CA THR A 92 -5.28 -0.32 26.47
C THR A 92 -5.70 1.12 26.76
N GLU A 93 -5.43 2.04 25.84
CA GLU A 93 -5.77 3.46 25.99
C GLU A 93 -7.28 3.65 26.10
N ALA A 94 -8.05 3.03 25.21
CA ALA A 94 -9.51 3.05 25.25
C ALA A 94 -10.06 2.53 26.60
N LEU A 95 -9.57 1.39 27.07
CA LEU A 95 -9.98 0.82 28.36
C LEU A 95 -9.63 1.73 29.53
N ARG A 96 -8.45 2.37 29.52
CA ARG A 96 -8.07 3.32 30.57
C ARG A 96 -8.97 4.55 30.58
N SER A 97 -9.38 5.02 29.41
CA SER A 97 -10.33 6.14 29.28
C SER A 97 -11.72 5.76 29.80
N PHE A 98 -12.21 4.57 29.49
CA PHE A 98 -13.49 4.06 30.03
C PHE A 98 -13.42 3.77 31.54
N ALA A 99 -12.25 3.34 32.04
CA ALA A 99 -12.05 2.95 33.42
C ALA A 99 -11.82 4.11 34.41
N GLN A 100 -11.93 5.37 33.97
CA GLN A 100 -11.68 6.52 34.84
C GLN A 100 -12.60 6.48 36.08
N GLY A 101 -11.98 6.39 37.26
CA GLY A 101 -12.69 6.30 38.54
C GLY A 101 -12.93 4.88 39.06
N LEU A 102 -12.55 3.85 38.30
CA LEU A 102 -12.60 2.44 38.73
C LEU A 102 -11.25 1.98 39.30
N PRO A 103 -11.23 1.08 40.31
CA PRO A 103 -10.01 0.55 40.90
C PRO A 103 -9.36 -0.55 40.03
N VAL A 104 -9.40 -0.41 38.70
CA VAL A 104 -8.88 -1.38 37.74
C VAL A 104 -7.56 -0.91 37.14
N ARG A 105 -6.65 -1.85 36.91
CA ARG A 105 -5.33 -1.58 36.32
C ARG A 105 -5.17 -2.37 35.03
N VAL A 106 -4.93 -1.65 33.94
CA VAL A 106 -4.69 -2.25 32.62
C VAL A 106 -3.19 -2.28 32.33
N ALA A 107 -2.65 -3.49 32.15
CA ALA A 107 -1.28 -3.71 31.68
C ALA A 107 -1.27 -4.09 30.20
N THR A 108 -0.27 -3.59 29.47
CA THR A 108 -0.08 -3.91 28.04
C THR A 108 1.18 -4.75 27.86
N VAL A 109 1.05 -5.87 27.13
CA VAL A 109 2.09 -6.89 26.98
C VAL A 109 2.35 -7.18 25.50
N TYR A 110 3.54 -6.84 25.01
CA TYR A 110 3.89 -7.07 23.59
C TYR A 110 5.40 -7.18 23.35
N GLY A 111 5.75 -7.72 22.18
CA GLY A 111 7.13 -7.93 21.74
C GLY A 111 7.93 -6.63 21.50
N GLY A 112 9.26 -6.75 21.47
CA GLY A 112 10.15 -5.63 21.11
C GLY A 112 10.38 -4.60 22.22
N THR A 113 9.94 -4.86 23.45
CA THR A 113 10.31 -4.06 24.64
C THR A 113 10.91 -4.93 25.75
N PRO A 114 11.70 -4.34 26.67
CA PRO A 114 12.27 -5.07 27.80
C PRO A 114 11.20 -5.68 28.71
N TYR A 115 11.50 -6.84 29.30
CA TYR A 115 10.63 -7.53 30.25
C TYR A 115 10.37 -6.78 31.56
N PRO A 116 11.36 -6.15 32.23
CA PRO A 116 11.17 -5.65 33.60
C PRO A 116 10.00 -4.66 33.78
N PRO A 117 9.77 -3.67 32.88
CA PRO A 117 8.59 -2.80 32.96
C PRO A 117 7.27 -3.56 32.84
N GLN A 118 7.21 -4.56 31.95
CA GLN A 118 6.01 -5.39 31.77
C GLN A 118 5.75 -6.25 33.01
N ILE A 119 6.80 -6.86 33.59
CA ILE A 119 6.69 -7.64 34.84
C ILE A 119 6.16 -6.75 35.98
N ALA A 120 6.67 -5.53 36.12
CA ALA A 120 6.21 -4.59 37.15
C ALA A 120 4.74 -4.20 36.97
N ALA A 121 4.28 -4.03 35.72
CA ALA A 121 2.89 -3.73 35.40
C ALA A 121 1.97 -4.94 35.69
N LEU A 122 2.38 -6.14 35.28
CA LEU A 122 1.62 -7.38 35.44
C LEU A 122 1.32 -7.72 36.90
N LYS A 123 2.26 -7.44 37.82
CA LYS A 123 2.08 -7.66 39.27
C LYS A 123 0.90 -6.90 39.87
N LYS A 124 0.40 -5.86 39.21
CA LYS A 124 -0.70 -5.00 39.69
C LYS A 124 -1.90 -5.02 38.75
N ALA A 125 -1.87 -5.82 37.68
CA ALA A 125 -2.85 -5.76 36.61
C ALA A 125 -4.11 -6.55 36.95
N THR A 126 -5.26 -5.91 36.77
CA THR A 126 -6.58 -6.56 36.75
C THR A 126 -6.91 -7.02 35.34
N ILE A 127 -6.51 -6.23 34.35
CA ILE A 127 -6.77 -6.48 32.93
C ILE A 127 -5.41 -6.51 32.22
N VAL A 128 -5.21 -7.53 31.39
CA VAL A 128 -4.04 -7.63 30.51
C VAL A 128 -4.50 -7.51 29.08
N VAL A 129 -3.85 -6.63 28.31
CA VAL A 129 -4.01 -6.52 26.86
C VAL A 129 -2.69 -6.89 26.22
N GLY A 130 -2.65 -7.81 25.26
CA GLY A 130 -1.37 -8.17 24.67
C GLY A 130 -1.39 -8.95 23.38
N THR A 131 -0.18 -9.17 22.85
CA THR A 131 0.06 -9.97 21.64
C THR A 131 0.40 -11.42 22.00
N PRO A 132 -0.06 -12.43 21.23
CA PRO A 132 0.04 -13.85 21.58
C PRO A 132 1.43 -14.30 22.04
N GLY A 133 2.46 -14.16 21.20
CA GLY A 133 3.80 -14.65 21.53
C GLY A 133 4.40 -14.03 22.81
N ARG A 134 4.18 -12.74 23.07
CA ARG A 134 4.69 -12.12 24.32
C ARG A 134 3.90 -12.56 25.55
N LEU A 135 2.59 -12.79 25.41
CA LEU A 135 1.78 -13.33 26.50
C LEU A 135 2.25 -14.74 26.89
N LEU A 136 2.52 -15.59 25.90
CA LEU A 136 3.13 -16.91 26.11
C LEU A 136 4.49 -16.83 26.78
N ASP A 137 5.38 -15.94 26.32
CA ASP A 137 6.68 -15.72 26.95
C ASP A 137 6.54 -15.43 28.46
N HIS A 138 5.58 -14.56 28.83
CA HIS A 138 5.34 -14.20 30.23
C HIS A 138 4.72 -15.33 31.05
N LEU A 139 3.83 -16.12 30.43
CA LEU A 139 3.23 -17.31 31.02
C LEU A 139 4.29 -18.37 31.31
N GLY A 140 5.11 -18.72 30.30
CA GLY A 140 6.19 -19.71 30.44
C GLY A 140 7.27 -19.30 31.46
N ARG A 141 7.45 -17.99 31.70
CA ARG A 141 8.35 -17.45 32.74
C ARG A 141 7.72 -17.40 34.14
N GLY A 142 6.43 -17.71 34.30
CA GLY A 142 5.69 -17.57 35.56
C GLY A 142 5.50 -16.12 36.00
N THR A 143 5.67 -15.15 35.10
CA THR A 143 5.50 -13.71 35.38
C THR A 143 4.08 -13.21 35.11
N LEU A 144 3.28 -14.04 34.43
CA LEU A 144 1.85 -13.87 34.23
C LEU A 144 1.16 -15.17 34.69
N SER A 145 0.15 -15.05 35.54
CA SER A 145 -0.77 -16.15 35.83
C SER A 145 -2.11 -15.86 35.17
N LEU A 146 -2.65 -16.86 34.47
CA LEU A 146 -3.96 -16.80 33.84
C LEU A 146 -5.05 -17.49 34.68
N SER A 147 -4.72 -17.99 35.87
CA SER A 147 -5.65 -18.74 36.73
C SER A 147 -6.85 -17.94 37.24
N GLY A 148 -6.80 -16.61 37.15
CA GLY A 148 -7.89 -15.72 37.58
C GLY A 148 -8.79 -15.22 36.46
N ILE A 149 -8.56 -15.65 35.20
CA ILE A 149 -9.27 -15.10 34.04
C ILE A 149 -10.73 -15.54 34.05
N GLU A 150 -11.63 -14.56 34.16
CA GLU A 150 -13.08 -14.70 34.06
C GLU A 150 -13.60 -14.33 32.67
N LEU A 151 -12.89 -13.45 31.95
CA LEU A 151 -13.22 -13.03 30.59
C LEU A 151 -11.99 -13.03 29.70
N PHE A 152 -12.07 -13.77 28.59
CA PHE A 152 -11.05 -13.80 27.54
C PHE A 152 -11.62 -13.17 26.26
N VAL A 153 -10.94 -12.17 25.71
CA VAL A 153 -11.33 -11.54 24.44
C VAL A 153 -10.27 -11.84 23.37
N LEU A 154 -10.72 -12.30 22.20
CA LEU A 154 -9.92 -12.38 20.98
C LEU A 154 -10.38 -11.24 20.06
N ASP A 155 -9.55 -10.23 19.82
CA ASP A 155 -9.85 -9.17 18.84
C ASP A 155 -9.02 -9.36 17.57
N GLU A 156 -9.66 -9.17 16.42
CA GLU A 156 -9.11 -9.41 15.08
C GLU A 156 -8.53 -10.83 14.93
N ALA A 157 -9.33 -11.84 15.30
CA ALA A 157 -8.90 -13.25 15.30
C ALA A 157 -8.44 -13.76 13.92
N ASP A 158 -9.09 -13.33 12.84
CA ASP A 158 -8.66 -13.61 11.47
C ASP A 158 -7.30 -12.99 11.11
N GLU A 159 -6.94 -11.86 11.69
CA GLU A 159 -5.60 -11.30 11.52
C GLU A 159 -4.54 -12.08 12.29
N MET A 160 -4.87 -12.61 13.47
CA MET A 160 -4.00 -13.53 14.19
C MET A 160 -3.72 -14.80 13.39
N LEU A 161 -4.72 -15.31 12.64
CA LEU A 161 -4.53 -16.42 11.69
C LEU A 161 -3.51 -16.05 10.61
N ARG A 162 -3.68 -14.89 9.95
CA ARG A 162 -2.78 -14.47 8.86
C ARG A 162 -1.34 -14.28 9.31
N MET A 163 -1.14 -13.92 10.57
CA MET A 163 0.18 -13.75 11.18
C MET A 163 0.79 -15.06 11.70
N GLY A 164 0.03 -16.16 11.67
CA GLY A 164 0.50 -17.48 12.09
C GLY A 164 0.45 -17.71 13.61
N PHE A 165 -0.38 -16.97 14.34
CA PHE A 165 -0.49 -17.07 15.80
C PHE A 165 -1.54 -18.07 16.31
N ILE A 166 -2.06 -18.95 15.45
CA ILE A 166 -3.17 -19.86 15.82
C ILE A 166 -2.81 -20.81 16.95
N ASP A 167 -1.60 -21.37 16.90
CA ASP A 167 -1.13 -22.28 17.94
C ASP A 167 -0.97 -21.52 19.26
N ASP A 168 -0.39 -20.32 19.21
CA ASP A 168 -0.22 -19.44 20.38
C ASP A 168 -1.55 -19.06 21.03
N VAL A 169 -2.56 -18.74 20.20
CA VAL A 169 -3.93 -18.43 20.63
C VAL A 169 -4.54 -19.61 21.37
N SER A 170 -4.43 -20.81 20.79
CA SER A 170 -5.01 -22.03 21.34
C SER A 170 -4.36 -22.44 22.66
N GLU A 171 -3.04 -22.26 22.76
CA GLU A 171 -2.28 -22.51 24.00
C GLU A 171 -2.72 -21.57 25.13
N LEU A 172 -2.84 -20.26 24.84
CA LEU A 172 -3.27 -19.28 25.84
C LEU A 172 -4.72 -19.47 26.29
N LEU A 173 -5.63 -19.85 25.40
CA LEU A 173 -7.00 -20.22 25.77
C LEU A 173 -7.01 -21.46 26.67
N SER A 174 -6.21 -22.47 26.33
CA SER A 174 -6.11 -23.70 27.12
C SER A 174 -5.49 -23.48 28.50
N ALA A 175 -4.66 -22.45 28.67
CA ALA A 175 -4.04 -22.09 29.94
C ALA A 175 -4.96 -21.30 30.89
N THR A 176 -6.21 -21.03 30.50
CA THR A 176 -7.17 -20.25 31.31
C THR A 176 -8.26 -21.15 31.92
N PRO A 177 -8.88 -20.76 33.05
CA PRO A 177 -9.85 -21.59 33.77
C PRO A 177 -11.04 -22.04 32.92
N GLU A 178 -11.59 -23.20 33.25
CA GLU A 178 -12.90 -23.65 32.75
C GLU A 178 -14.01 -22.74 33.30
N GLY A 179 -15.07 -22.51 32.52
CA GLY A 179 -16.20 -21.65 32.91
C GLY A 179 -15.96 -20.15 32.79
N ARG A 180 -14.80 -19.72 32.27
CA ARG A 180 -14.58 -18.34 31.81
C ARG A 180 -15.52 -18.01 30.65
N GLN A 181 -15.88 -16.75 30.52
CA GLN A 181 -16.53 -16.22 29.33
C GLN A 181 -15.48 -15.98 28.23
N VAL A 182 -15.80 -16.32 26.99
CA VAL A 182 -14.96 -16.03 25.82
C VAL A 182 -15.73 -15.17 24.81
N ALA A 183 -15.12 -14.06 24.42
CA ALA A 183 -15.65 -13.18 23.37
C ALA A 183 -14.69 -13.12 22.18
N LEU A 184 -15.11 -13.67 21.04
CA LEU A 184 -14.34 -13.71 19.81
C LEU A 184 -14.87 -12.66 18.84
N PHE A 185 -14.03 -11.69 18.51
CA PHE A 185 -14.32 -10.65 17.53
C PHE A 185 -13.44 -10.83 16.29
N SER A 186 -14.09 -10.95 15.13
CA SER A 186 -13.39 -11.18 13.86
C SER A 186 -14.19 -10.61 12.70
N ALA A 187 -13.53 -10.09 11.66
CA ALA A 187 -14.24 -9.65 10.46
C ALA A 187 -14.70 -10.85 9.62
N THR A 188 -13.91 -11.93 9.64
CA THR A 188 -14.16 -13.16 8.90
C THR A 188 -14.07 -14.40 9.80
N MET A 189 -14.70 -15.50 9.37
CA MET A 189 -14.64 -16.80 10.07
C MET A 189 -14.08 -17.89 9.13
N PRO A 190 -12.77 -17.89 8.87
CA PRO A 190 -12.12 -19.00 8.16
C PRO A 190 -12.17 -20.30 8.99
N PRO A 191 -11.98 -21.47 8.37
CA PRO A 191 -12.13 -22.77 9.05
C PRO A 191 -11.32 -22.91 10.34
N GLU A 192 -10.11 -22.36 10.38
CA GLU A 192 -9.22 -22.39 11.54
C GLU A 192 -9.78 -21.59 12.73
N ILE A 193 -10.37 -20.42 12.48
CA ILE A 193 -11.03 -19.61 13.52
C ILE A 193 -12.33 -20.27 13.98
N ARG A 194 -13.06 -20.94 13.08
CA ARG A 194 -14.24 -21.74 13.48
C ARG A 194 -13.86 -22.88 14.42
N ARG A 195 -12.75 -23.58 14.14
CA ARG A 195 -12.25 -24.64 15.04
C ARG A 195 -11.90 -24.10 16.43
N ILE A 196 -11.26 -22.93 16.51
CA ILE A 196 -11.01 -22.27 17.80
C ILE A 196 -12.33 -21.97 18.51
N ALA A 197 -13.31 -21.44 17.80
CA ALA A 197 -14.62 -21.13 18.38
C ALA A 197 -15.30 -22.41 18.91
N GLU A 198 -15.37 -23.47 18.10
CA GLU A 198 -15.97 -24.76 18.46
C GLU A 198 -15.25 -25.46 19.62
N ALA A 199 -13.93 -25.28 19.75
CA ALA A 199 -13.13 -25.93 20.79
C ALA A 199 -13.14 -25.19 22.13
N HIS A 200 -13.32 -23.86 22.13
CA HIS A 200 -13.11 -23.03 23.31
C HIS A 200 -14.31 -22.20 23.75
N LEU A 201 -15.38 -22.09 22.97
CA LEU A 201 -16.59 -21.36 23.34
C LEU A 201 -17.72 -22.35 23.67
N THR A 202 -18.59 -21.97 24.60
CA THR A 202 -19.75 -22.74 25.03
C THR A 202 -21.05 -22.03 24.65
N ASP A 203 -21.84 -22.65 23.76
CA ASP A 203 -23.11 -22.10 23.24
C ASP A 203 -23.04 -20.60 22.88
N PRO A 204 -22.12 -20.18 21.99
CA PRO A 204 -21.87 -18.78 21.76
C PRO A 204 -23.00 -18.10 21.01
N SER A 205 -23.36 -16.90 21.46
CA SER A 205 -24.26 -16.02 20.73
C SER A 205 -23.52 -15.39 19.54
N GLU A 206 -23.99 -15.68 18.32
CA GLU A 206 -23.45 -15.03 17.12
C GLU A 206 -24.10 -13.66 16.92
N VAL A 207 -23.30 -12.61 17.02
CA VAL A 207 -23.69 -11.25 16.71
C VAL A 207 -23.10 -10.90 15.35
N GLN A 208 -23.96 -10.82 14.32
CA GLN A 208 -23.56 -10.42 12.99
C GLN A 208 -24.16 -9.06 12.65
N VAL A 209 -23.30 -8.06 12.52
CA VAL A 209 -23.70 -6.79 11.94
C VAL A 209 -23.52 -6.91 10.44
N GLU A 210 -24.63 -7.08 9.72
CA GLU A 210 -24.63 -6.91 8.28
C GLU A 210 -24.11 -5.51 7.97
N GLY A 211 -23.15 -5.43 7.05
CA GLY A 211 -22.59 -4.16 6.63
C GLY A 211 -23.68 -3.28 6.03
N GLN A 212 -24.35 -2.49 6.87
CA GLN A 212 -24.82 -1.18 6.46
C GLN A 212 -23.62 -0.49 5.77
N ALA A 213 -23.94 0.18 4.66
CA ALA A 213 -23.01 0.68 3.65
C ALA A 213 -21.63 1.02 4.23
N MET A 214 -20.61 0.51 3.56
CA MET A 214 -19.22 0.56 4.03
C MET A 214 -18.91 1.90 4.70
N ALA A 215 -18.12 1.91 5.77
CA ALA A 215 -17.46 3.11 6.35
C ALA A 215 -16.49 3.81 5.36
N VAL A 216 -16.75 3.64 4.07
CA VAL A 216 -16.04 4.08 2.89
C VAL A 216 -16.96 4.98 2.05
N ASP A 217 -18.20 5.23 2.48
CA ASP A 217 -19.06 6.25 1.86
C ASP A 217 -18.41 7.65 1.91
N HIS A 218 -17.55 7.90 2.89
CA HIS A 218 -16.75 9.13 3.04
C HIS A 218 -15.36 9.05 2.39
N ILE A 219 -15.04 7.95 1.70
CA ILE A 219 -13.74 7.76 1.04
C ILE A 219 -13.95 7.70 -0.46
N GLU A 220 -13.49 8.74 -1.16
CA GLU A 220 -13.44 8.75 -2.61
C GLU A 220 -12.40 7.73 -3.10
N GLN A 221 -12.85 6.76 -3.92
CA GLN A 221 -12.00 5.67 -4.38
C GLN A 221 -11.74 5.78 -5.88
N ARG A 222 -10.46 5.89 -6.23
CA ARG A 222 -10.00 6.00 -7.61
C ARG A 222 -8.90 4.97 -7.89
N TRP A 223 -8.75 4.59 -9.15
CA TRP A 223 -7.62 3.75 -9.56
C TRP A 223 -6.97 4.21 -10.85
N ILE A 224 -5.66 4.01 -10.95
CA ILE A 224 -4.85 4.43 -12.09
C ILE A 224 -4.18 3.21 -12.69
N ARG A 225 -4.24 3.10 -14.01
CA ARG A 225 -3.49 2.09 -14.75
C ARG A 225 -2.05 2.55 -14.94
N VAL A 226 -1.10 1.88 -14.31
CA VAL A 226 0.33 2.27 -14.33
C VAL A 226 1.23 1.07 -14.57
N PRO A 227 2.07 1.06 -15.63
CA PRO A 227 3.12 0.04 -15.79
C PRO A 227 4.12 0.08 -14.62
N ASN A 228 4.62 -1.09 -14.19
CA ASN A 228 5.43 -1.17 -12.96
C ASN A 228 6.62 -0.19 -12.93
N ARG A 229 7.34 -0.08 -14.05
CA ARG A 229 8.50 0.80 -14.21
C ARG A 229 8.19 2.30 -14.06
N HIS A 230 6.92 2.70 -14.13
CA HIS A 230 6.48 4.10 -14.05
C HIS A 230 5.70 4.40 -12.78
N LYS A 231 5.58 3.45 -11.83
CA LYS A 231 4.81 3.66 -10.60
C LYS A 231 5.36 4.79 -9.74
N ILE A 232 6.68 4.93 -9.65
CA ILE A 232 7.30 6.03 -8.91
C ILE A 232 6.96 7.37 -9.55
N ASP A 233 7.13 7.49 -10.87
CA ASP A 233 6.77 8.74 -11.58
C ASP A 233 5.28 9.05 -11.45
N ALA A 234 4.42 8.04 -11.49
CA ALA A 234 2.99 8.19 -11.24
C ALA A 234 2.71 8.68 -9.81
N LEU A 235 3.40 8.14 -8.81
CA LEU A 235 3.25 8.54 -7.41
C LEU A 235 3.64 10.01 -7.22
N VAL A 236 4.77 10.44 -7.77
CA VAL A 236 5.22 11.84 -7.72
C VAL A 236 4.20 12.77 -8.36
N ARG A 237 3.62 12.37 -9.51
CA ARG A 237 2.57 13.14 -10.18
C ARG A 237 1.28 13.20 -9.38
N VAL A 238 0.89 12.11 -8.73
CA VAL A 238 -0.27 12.08 -7.83
C VAL A 238 -0.06 13.00 -6.63
N LEU A 239 1.11 12.95 -6.00
CA LEU A 239 1.44 13.84 -4.88
C LEU A 239 1.46 15.31 -5.34
N GLY A 240 2.00 15.62 -6.52
CA GLY A 240 2.04 17.00 -7.02
C GLY A 240 0.71 17.53 -7.59
N GLY A 241 -0.19 16.64 -7.99
CA GLY A 241 -1.44 17.00 -8.67
C GLY A 241 -2.68 16.99 -7.77
N VAL A 242 -2.54 16.60 -6.50
CA VAL A 242 -3.65 16.50 -5.55
C VAL A 242 -3.26 17.19 -4.25
N GLU A 243 -4.17 18.00 -3.71
CA GLU A 243 -4.01 18.62 -2.39
C GLU A 243 -4.07 17.57 -1.29
N HIS A 244 -3.12 17.59 -0.36
CA HIS A 244 -3.05 16.63 0.73
C HIS A 244 -2.34 17.21 1.96
N ASP A 245 -2.70 16.71 3.14
CA ASP A 245 -1.96 16.93 4.40
C ASP A 245 -0.97 15.77 4.60
N ALA A 246 -1.42 14.62 5.13
CA ALA A 246 -0.61 13.40 5.17
C ALA A 246 -1.09 12.32 4.16
N VAL A 247 -0.13 11.64 3.54
CA VAL A 247 -0.34 10.53 2.61
C VAL A 247 0.27 9.23 3.12
N LEU A 248 -0.53 8.17 3.20
CA LEU A 248 -0.04 6.83 3.51
C LEU A 248 0.02 5.98 2.24
N VAL A 249 1.21 5.51 1.88
CA VAL A 249 1.44 4.73 0.66
C VAL A 249 1.72 3.27 1.01
N PHE A 250 0.97 2.34 0.43
CA PHE A 250 1.14 0.91 0.66
C PHE A 250 1.96 0.22 -0.43
N ALA A 251 3.11 -0.33 -0.04
CA ALA A 251 3.96 -1.18 -0.88
C ALA A 251 4.00 -2.62 -0.35
N ARG A 252 4.22 -3.59 -1.24
CA ARG A 252 4.12 -5.02 -0.90
C ARG A 252 5.29 -5.50 -0.03
N THR A 253 6.50 -5.03 -0.28
CA THR A 253 7.72 -5.57 0.33
C THR A 253 8.44 -4.50 1.15
N ARG A 254 9.22 -4.94 2.15
CA ARG A 254 10.04 -4.06 2.99
C ARG A 254 11.08 -3.30 2.14
N ALA A 255 11.77 -4.03 1.25
CA ALA A 255 12.70 -3.45 0.30
C ALA A 255 12.04 -2.42 -0.64
N GLY A 256 10.82 -2.71 -1.11
CA GLY A 256 10.06 -1.77 -1.94
C GLY A 256 9.67 -0.49 -1.18
N CYS A 257 9.39 -0.58 0.12
CA CYS A 257 9.14 0.62 0.93
C CYS A 257 10.37 1.53 0.99
N ALA A 258 11.53 0.95 1.26
CA ALA A 258 12.80 1.70 1.30
C ALA A 258 13.15 2.31 -0.06
N GLU A 259 13.07 1.53 -1.15
CA GLU A 259 13.35 2.00 -2.51
C GLU A 259 12.46 3.19 -2.91
N VAL A 260 11.15 3.10 -2.63
CA VAL A 260 10.21 4.19 -2.93
C VAL A 260 10.48 5.42 -2.06
N ALA A 261 10.77 5.24 -0.77
CA ALA A 261 11.10 6.34 0.13
C ALA A 261 12.40 7.06 -0.28
N ASP A 262 13.44 6.31 -0.66
CA ASP A 262 14.73 6.87 -1.10
C ASP A 262 14.59 7.69 -2.39
N GLU A 263 13.81 7.19 -3.36
CA GLU A 263 13.58 7.88 -4.63
C GLU A 263 12.70 9.12 -4.45
N LEU A 264 11.69 9.08 -3.58
CA LEU A 264 10.89 10.26 -3.24
C LEU A 264 11.69 11.31 -2.46
N THR A 265 12.56 10.88 -1.54
CA THR A 265 13.47 11.77 -0.80
C THR A 265 14.42 12.49 -1.75
N ARG A 266 15.00 11.78 -2.72
CA ARG A 266 15.85 12.38 -3.77
C ARG A 266 15.12 13.43 -4.63
N ARG A 267 13.78 13.37 -4.69
CA ARG A 267 12.93 14.32 -5.38
C ARG A 267 12.39 15.43 -4.46
N GLY A 268 12.88 15.52 -3.22
CA GLY A 268 12.56 16.58 -2.26
C GLY A 268 11.26 16.39 -1.49
N VAL A 269 10.65 15.20 -1.52
CA VAL A 269 9.43 14.90 -0.75
C VAL A 269 9.81 14.60 0.70
N ALA A 270 9.09 15.16 1.68
CA ALA A 270 9.25 14.81 3.08
C ALA A 270 8.62 13.43 3.35
N VAL A 271 9.43 12.37 3.20
CA VAL A 271 8.97 10.98 3.24
C VAL A 271 9.80 10.12 4.19
N ASP A 272 9.19 9.06 4.73
CA ASP A 272 9.93 7.97 5.36
C ASP A 272 9.23 6.61 5.13
N ALA A 273 9.95 5.52 5.38
CA ALA A 273 9.43 4.16 5.30
C ALA A 273 9.00 3.65 6.69
N LEU A 274 7.97 2.80 6.71
CA LEU A 274 7.44 2.13 7.89
C LEU A 274 7.27 0.64 7.57
N HIS A 275 8.25 -0.18 7.96
CA HIS A 275 8.25 -1.63 7.71
C HIS A 275 8.71 -2.42 8.95
N GLY A 276 8.55 -3.74 8.91
CA GLY A 276 8.77 -4.62 10.06
C GLY A 276 10.22 -4.81 10.52
N ASP A 277 11.22 -4.26 9.81
CA ASP A 277 12.63 -4.31 10.27
C ASP A 277 13.01 -3.11 11.14
N LEU A 278 12.14 -2.09 11.19
CA LEU A 278 12.39 -0.93 12.04
C LEU A 278 12.32 -1.34 13.50
N SER A 279 13.30 -0.88 14.27
CA SER A 279 13.20 -0.93 15.73
C SER A 279 11.99 -0.12 16.18
N GLN A 280 11.45 -0.46 17.35
CA GLN A 280 10.31 0.27 17.86
C GLN A 280 10.57 1.78 17.97
N GLY A 281 11.72 2.17 18.50
CA GLY A 281 12.05 3.59 18.65
C GLY A 281 12.12 4.32 17.30
N ALA A 282 12.52 3.62 16.23
CA ALA A 282 12.46 4.16 14.87
C ALA A 282 11.01 4.31 14.38
N ARG A 283 10.16 3.30 14.62
CA ARG A 283 8.73 3.33 14.31
C ARG A 283 8.02 4.50 15.00
N GLU A 284 8.22 4.68 16.29
CA GLU A 284 7.63 5.78 17.07
C GLU A 284 8.12 7.15 16.56
N ARG A 285 9.38 7.26 16.12
CA ARG A 285 9.93 8.49 15.53
C ARG A 285 9.31 8.84 14.18
N VAL A 286 9.09 7.85 13.32
CA VAL A 286 8.41 8.05 12.01
C VAL A 286 6.98 8.52 12.26
N LEU A 287 6.22 7.81 13.10
CA LEU A 287 4.85 8.18 13.44
C LEU A 287 4.76 9.52 14.16
N GLY A 288 5.70 9.83 15.05
CA GLY A 288 5.77 11.12 15.73
C GLY A 288 6.01 12.29 14.76
N ARG A 289 6.90 12.11 13.78
CA ARG A 289 7.12 13.14 12.73
C ARG A 289 5.92 13.30 11.81
N LEU A 290 5.23 12.21 11.47
CA LEU A 290 3.99 12.27 10.71
C LEU A 290 2.92 13.05 11.50
N ARG A 291 2.70 12.71 12.78
CA ARG A 291 1.76 13.45 13.65
C ARG A 291 2.07 14.94 13.77
N ALA A 292 3.36 15.29 13.78
CA ALA A 292 3.83 16.66 13.88
C ALA A 292 3.88 17.41 12.53
N ARG A 293 3.30 16.86 11.44
CA ARG A 293 3.33 17.43 10.08
C ARG A 293 4.74 17.76 9.58
N ARG A 294 5.72 16.92 9.94
CA ARG A 294 7.11 17.00 9.45
C ARG A 294 7.40 16.01 8.33
N LEU A 295 6.45 15.12 8.05
CA LEU A 295 6.46 14.20 6.93
C LEU A 295 5.12 14.35 6.22
N ASP A 296 5.17 14.53 4.91
CA ASP A 296 3.99 14.58 4.06
C ASP A 296 3.57 13.15 3.66
N VAL A 297 4.54 12.24 3.57
CA VAL A 297 4.34 10.88 3.05
C VAL A 297 4.97 9.82 3.95
N VAL A 298 4.26 8.72 4.18
CA VAL A 298 4.85 7.49 4.78
C VAL A 298 4.60 6.30 3.87
N ILE A 299 5.66 5.55 3.53
CA ILE A 299 5.57 4.33 2.75
C ILE A 299 5.56 3.12 3.68
N ALA A 300 4.48 2.34 3.71
CA ALA A 300 4.31 1.25 4.65
C ALA A 300 3.98 -0.09 4.00
N THR A 301 4.34 -1.17 4.69
CA THR A 301 3.77 -2.51 4.42
C THR A 301 2.46 -2.69 5.19
N ASP A 302 1.63 -3.65 4.77
CA ASP A 302 0.37 -3.98 5.44
C ASP A 302 0.52 -4.20 6.95
N VAL A 303 1.50 -5.02 7.34
CA VAL A 303 1.78 -5.33 8.75
C VAL A 303 2.17 -4.08 9.53
N ALA A 304 3.02 -3.23 8.93
CA ALA A 304 3.55 -2.06 9.60
C ALA A 304 2.55 -0.90 9.65
N ALA A 305 1.54 -0.88 8.79
CA ALA A 305 0.50 0.16 8.83
C ALA A 305 -0.66 -0.15 9.78
N ARG A 306 -0.70 -1.36 10.37
CA ARG A 306 -1.70 -1.71 11.38
C ARG A 306 -1.57 -0.81 12.61
N GLY A 307 -2.72 -0.39 13.12
CA GLY A 307 -2.80 0.52 14.27
C GLY A 307 -2.10 1.88 14.08
N ILE A 308 -1.83 2.32 12.84
CA ILE A 308 -1.51 3.75 12.61
C ILE A 308 -2.69 4.57 13.11
N ASP A 309 -2.38 5.52 13.99
CA ASP A 309 -3.30 6.46 14.61
C ASP A 309 -2.84 7.89 14.35
N VAL A 310 -3.32 8.44 13.23
CA VAL A 310 -3.02 9.78 12.73
C VAL A 310 -4.28 10.29 12.03
N ASP A 311 -4.89 11.33 12.58
CA ASP A 311 -6.23 11.80 12.17
C ASP A 311 -6.26 12.64 10.89
N HIS A 312 -5.09 13.11 10.44
CA HIS A 312 -4.94 13.99 9.27
C HIS A 312 -4.35 13.27 8.04
N ILE A 313 -4.39 11.93 8.03
CA ILE A 313 -4.16 11.18 6.78
C ILE A 313 -5.33 11.46 5.86
N THR A 314 -5.10 12.30 4.86
CA THR A 314 -6.10 12.71 3.86
C THR A 314 -6.13 11.71 2.71
N HIS A 315 -4.96 11.13 2.38
CA HIS A 315 -4.79 10.29 1.20
C HIS A 315 -4.19 8.93 1.54
N VAL A 316 -4.73 7.88 0.93
CA VAL A 316 -4.11 6.56 0.91
C VAL A 316 -3.77 6.20 -0.54
N VAL A 317 -2.52 5.83 -0.79
CA VAL A 317 -2.09 5.35 -2.12
C VAL A 317 -1.70 3.88 -2.04
N ASN A 318 -2.46 3.02 -2.70
CA ASN A 318 -2.06 1.63 -2.92
C ASN A 318 -1.06 1.57 -4.08
N PHE A 319 0.23 1.76 -3.78
CA PHE A 319 1.31 1.65 -4.78
C PHE A 319 1.34 0.27 -5.40
N ASP A 320 1.16 -0.77 -4.58
CA ASP A 320 0.90 -2.14 -5.05
C ASP A 320 -0.55 -2.54 -4.80
N LEU A 321 -1.21 -3.05 -5.85
CA LEU A 321 -2.57 -3.55 -5.77
C LEU A 321 -2.67 -4.66 -4.69
N PRO A 322 -3.56 -4.52 -3.69
CA PRO A 322 -3.79 -5.55 -2.69
C PRO A 322 -4.24 -6.90 -3.31
N THR A 323 -4.04 -7.97 -2.54
CA THR A 323 -4.33 -9.34 -2.95
C THR A 323 -5.82 -9.66 -2.95
N ASP A 324 -6.55 -9.04 -2.03
CA ASP A 324 -7.95 -9.30 -1.73
C ASP A 324 -8.66 -8.02 -1.26
N THR A 325 -9.99 -8.13 -1.21
CA THR A 325 -10.90 -7.04 -0.89
C THR A 325 -10.78 -6.56 0.56
N GLU A 326 -10.44 -7.45 1.47
CA GLU A 326 -10.36 -7.13 2.89
C GLU A 326 -9.12 -6.29 3.19
N THR A 327 -7.97 -6.72 2.66
CA THR A 327 -6.73 -5.94 2.69
C THR A 327 -6.97 -4.55 2.09
N TYR A 328 -7.68 -4.47 0.97
CA TYR A 328 -8.03 -3.18 0.37
C TYR A 328 -8.81 -2.27 1.33
N VAL A 329 -9.87 -2.77 1.97
CA VAL A 329 -10.67 -2.02 2.95
C VAL A 329 -9.82 -1.59 4.15
N HIS A 330 -8.96 -2.45 4.67
CA HIS A 330 -8.08 -2.13 5.80
C HIS A 330 -7.04 -1.05 5.48
N ARG A 331 -6.58 -0.99 4.23
CA ARG A 331 -5.65 0.05 3.77
C ARG A 331 -6.35 1.39 3.62
N ILE A 332 -7.49 1.43 2.95
CA ILE A 332 -8.19 2.70 2.70
C ILE A 332 -8.81 3.28 3.97
N GLY A 333 -9.19 2.44 4.95
CA GLY A 333 -9.64 2.88 6.28
C GLY A 333 -8.57 3.57 7.16
N ARG A 334 -7.40 3.88 6.57
CA ARG A 334 -6.38 4.74 7.19
C ARG A 334 -6.63 6.22 6.90
N THR A 335 -7.47 6.55 5.92
CA THR A 335 -8.02 7.89 5.68
C THR A 335 -9.53 7.91 6.01
N GLY A 336 -10.16 9.08 5.94
CA GLY A 336 -11.61 9.24 6.11
C GLY A 336 -12.10 8.92 7.53
N ARG A 337 -11.25 9.18 8.53
CA ARG A 337 -11.56 8.92 9.95
C ARG A 337 -12.32 10.09 10.57
N VAL A 338 -13.18 9.80 11.55
CA VAL A 338 -13.91 10.82 12.35
C VAL A 338 -14.74 11.76 11.45
N GLY A 339 -15.53 11.20 10.52
CA GLY A 339 -16.43 11.98 9.66
C GLY A 339 -15.76 12.88 8.62
N ARG A 340 -14.42 12.80 8.47
CA ARG A 340 -13.68 13.55 7.45
C ARG A 340 -13.73 12.82 6.10
N GLU A 341 -13.67 13.59 5.03
CA GLU A 341 -13.47 13.03 3.69
C GLU A 341 -12.04 12.50 3.53
N GLY A 342 -11.90 11.43 2.76
CA GLY A 342 -10.61 10.84 2.44
C GLY A 342 -10.55 10.39 0.99
N THR A 343 -9.35 10.30 0.42
CA THR A 343 -9.16 9.83 -0.94
C THR A 343 -8.25 8.60 -0.97
N ALA A 344 -8.69 7.55 -1.67
CA ALA A 344 -7.93 6.33 -1.87
C ALA A 344 -7.60 6.14 -3.36
N ILE A 345 -6.31 6.19 -3.71
CA ILE A 345 -5.83 6.02 -5.08
C ILE A 345 -5.10 4.70 -5.21
N THR A 346 -5.51 3.85 -6.15
CA THR A 346 -4.93 2.51 -6.33
C THR A 346 -4.23 2.33 -7.65
N PHE A 347 -2.96 1.93 -7.63
CA PHE A 347 -2.22 1.61 -8.85
C PHE A 347 -2.43 0.16 -9.25
N ALA A 348 -2.82 -0.05 -10.51
CA ALA A 348 -2.92 -1.37 -11.11
C ALA A 348 -2.07 -1.46 -12.38
N THR A 349 -1.23 -2.48 -12.46
CA THR A 349 -0.50 -2.76 -13.71
C THR A 349 -1.45 -3.25 -14.81
N PRO A 350 -1.06 -3.21 -16.10
CA PRO A 350 -1.87 -3.76 -17.19
C PRO A 350 -2.33 -5.21 -16.97
N LYS A 351 -1.49 -6.03 -16.31
CA LYS A 351 -1.80 -7.43 -15.96
C LYS A 351 -2.79 -7.54 -14.79
N GLU A 352 -2.81 -6.56 -13.91
CA GLU A 352 -3.64 -6.52 -12.71
C GLU A 352 -5.01 -5.87 -12.93
N LYS A 353 -5.25 -5.28 -14.11
CA LYS A 353 -6.51 -4.60 -14.48
C LYS A 353 -7.76 -5.47 -14.22
N GLN A 354 -7.71 -6.75 -14.56
CA GLN A 354 -8.84 -7.65 -14.33
C GLN A 354 -9.07 -7.94 -12.84
N ARG A 355 -7.99 -8.06 -12.06
CA ARG A 355 -8.06 -8.23 -10.60
C ARG A 355 -8.68 -6.99 -9.95
N MET A 356 -8.26 -5.79 -10.35
CA MET A 356 -8.83 -4.53 -9.85
C MET A 356 -10.33 -4.42 -10.14
N ARG A 357 -10.75 -4.72 -11.38
CA ARG A 357 -12.18 -4.70 -11.76
C ARG A 357 -13.01 -5.74 -10.99
N ARG A 358 -12.45 -6.92 -10.72
CA ARG A 358 -13.12 -7.94 -9.90
C ARG A 358 -13.28 -7.45 -8.45
N MET A 359 -12.24 -6.86 -7.87
CA MET A 359 -12.27 -6.30 -6.51
C MET A 359 -13.33 -5.20 -6.40
N ALA A 360 -13.37 -4.25 -7.33
CA ALA A 360 -14.38 -3.19 -7.36
C ALA A 360 -15.83 -3.75 -7.41
N ARG A 361 -16.08 -4.78 -8.24
CA ARG A 361 -17.39 -5.44 -8.29
C ARG A 361 -17.76 -6.15 -6.99
N GLN A 362 -16.79 -6.77 -6.32
CA GLN A 362 -17.02 -7.45 -5.04
C GLN A 362 -17.34 -6.47 -3.92
N LEU A 363 -16.72 -5.29 -3.94
CA LEU A 363 -16.98 -4.22 -2.98
C LEU A 363 -18.36 -3.58 -3.15
N ARG A 364 -18.95 -3.66 -4.36
CA ARG A 364 -20.21 -3.00 -4.72
C ARG A 364 -20.16 -1.48 -4.53
N VAL A 365 -18.97 -0.88 -4.58
CA VAL A 365 -18.76 0.57 -4.52
C VAL A 365 -18.14 1.03 -5.85
N PRO A 366 -18.53 2.19 -6.42
CA PRO A 366 -17.86 2.73 -7.60
C PRO A 366 -16.39 3.02 -7.27
N ILE A 367 -15.49 2.49 -8.11
CA ILE A 367 -14.06 2.82 -8.07
C ILE A 367 -13.67 3.24 -9.49
N ASP A 368 -13.63 4.55 -9.70
CA ASP A 368 -13.47 5.11 -11.03
C ASP A 368 -12.02 5.04 -11.50
N GLN A 369 -11.85 4.75 -12.79
CA GLN A 369 -10.54 4.78 -13.41
C GLN A 369 -10.22 6.23 -13.77
N ILE A 370 -9.15 6.78 -13.20
CA ILE A 370 -8.63 8.10 -13.58
C ILE A 370 -7.34 7.97 -14.37
N GLU A 371 -6.95 9.06 -15.02
CA GLU A 371 -5.65 9.20 -15.66
C GLU A 371 -4.60 9.68 -14.66
N VAL A 372 -3.33 9.47 -14.99
CA VAL A 372 -2.22 10.01 -14.19
C VAL A 372 -2.22 11.54 -14.39
N PRO A 373 -2.08 12.35 -13.32
CA PRO A 373 -2.01 13.80 -13.46
C PRO A 373 -0.97 14.24 -14.49
N SER A 374 -1.40 15.08 -15.42
CA SER A 374 -0.55 15.70 -16.43
C SER A 374 0.31 16.82 -15.83
N ASP A 375 1.28 17.30 -16.59
CA ASP A 375 2.10 18.45 -16.15
C ASP A 375 1.25 19.72 -16.00
N ALA A 376 0.20 19.84 -16.82
CA ALA A 376 -0.79 20.90 -16.72
C ALA A 376 -1.61 20.81 -15.43
N ASP A 377 -1.99 19.60 -14.99
CA ASP A 377 -2.73 19.41 -13.74
C ASP A 377 -1.89 19.81 -12.52
N ILE A 378 -0.62 19.39 -12.51
CA ILE A 378 0.33 19.73 -11.44
C ILE A 378 0.59 21.24 -11.41
N ALA A 379 0.78 21.86 -12.58
CA ALA A 379 0.93 23.31 -12.69
C ALA A 379 -0.29 24.07 -12.15
N ARG A 380 -1.50 23.65 -12.56
CA ARG A 380 -2.77 24.21 -12.05
C ARG A 380 -2.85 24.10 -10.53
N GLN A 381 -2.51 22.94 -9.98
CA GLN A 381 -2.58 22.71 -8.54
C GLN A 381 -1.59 23.59 -7.77
N ARG A 382 -0.35 23.72 -8.27
CA ARG A 382 0.66 24.60 -7.67
C ARG A 382 0.25 26.07 -7.70
N GLN A 383 -0.35 26.53 -8.82
CA GLN A 383 -0.86 27.89 -8.93
C GLN A 383 -2.00 28.16 -7.94
N ARG A 384 -2.91 27.21 -7.74
CA ARG A 384 -3.98 27.31 -6.74
C ARG A 384 -3.43 27.42 -5.33
N ALA A 385 -2.53 26.51 -4.94
CA ALA A 385 -1.89 26.52 -3.64
C ALA A 385 -1.11 27.82 -3.37
N LEU A 386 -0.42 28.36 -4.38
CA LEU A 386 0.24 29.67 -4.29
C LEU A 386 -0.77 30.80 -4.05
N THR A 387 -1.89 30.78 -4.79
CA THR A 387 -2.93 31.80 -4.68
C THR A 387 -3.58 31.81 -3.29
N GLU A 388 -3.92 30.65 -2.75
CA GLU A 388 -4.51 30.51 -1.42
C GLU A 388 -3.57 31.01 -0.33
N ARG A 389 -2.27 30.68 -0.42
CA ARG A 389 -1.26 31.19 0.51
C ARG A 389 -1.09 32.70 0.44
N LEU A 390 -1.20 33.30 -0.75
CA LEU A 390 -1.17 34.75 -0.90
C LEU A 390 -2.40 35.40 -0.24
N ILE A 391 -3.59 34.81 -0.42
CA ILE A 391 -4.83 35.28 0.22
C ILE A 391 -4.71 35.19 1.76
N GLU A 392 -4.21 34.08 2.29
CA GLU A 392 -3.98 33.91 3.73
C GLU A 392 -2.98 34.93 4.27
N ALA A 393 -1.85 35.11 3.59
CA ALA A 393 -0.81 36.06 3.97
C ALA A 393 -1.31 37.52 3.93
N MET A 394 -2.18 37.86 2.98
CA MET A 394 -2.83 39.17 2.92
C MET A 394 -3.75 39.43 4.13
N GLY A 395 -4.36 38.38 4.69
CA GLY A 395 -5.23 38.45 5.87
C GLY A 395 -4.48 38.54 7.19
N SER A 396 -3.22 38.09 7.25
CA SER A 396 -2.36 38.21 8.43
C SER A 396 -1.69 39.59 8.49
N GLY A 397 -1.88 40.33 9.59
CA GLY A 397 -1.32 41.68 9.75
C GLY A 397 0.20 41.74 9.60
N GLY A 398 0.72 42.81 9.01
CA GLY A 398 2.13 43.00 8.70
C GLY A 398 2.56 44.47 8.69
N ALA A 399 2.26 45.20 9.76
CA ALA A 399 2.53 46.64 9.85
C ALA A 399 4.02 46.98 9.62
N GLU A 400 4.94 46.19 10.18
CA GLU A 400 6.39 46.37 9.99
C GLU A 400 6.80 46.14 8.52
N VAL A 401 6.28 45.08 7.90
CA VAL A 401 6.54 44.76 6.48
C VAL A 401 5.98 45.85 5.57
N ARG A 402 4.80 46.38 5.89
CA ARG A 402 4.18 47.49 5.16
C ARG A 402 5.02 48.75 5.25
N GLN A 403 5.48 49.12 6.45
CA GLN A 403 6.32 50.30 6.65
C GLN A 403 7.64 50.19 5.90
N TRP A 404 8.28 49.01 5.93
CA TRP A 404 9.48 48.75 5.15
C TRP A 404 9.24 48.85 3.64
N LEU A 405 8.12 48.28 3.15
CA LEU A 405 7.75 48.33 1.74
C LEU A 405 7.49 49.77 1.27
N GLU A 406 6.78 50.59 2.06
CA GLU A 406 6.54 52.00 1.76
C GLU A 406 7.85 52.79 1.64
N ALA A 407 8.80 52.57 2.56
CA ALA A 407 10.13 53.19 2.49
C ALA A 407 10.92 52.74 1.25
N PHE A 408 10.88 51.44 0.93
CA PHE A 408 11.54 50.88 -0.25
C PHE A 408 10.97 51.44 -1.56
N LEU A 409 9.64 51.52 -1.68
CA LEU A 409 8.97 52.09 -2.85
C LEU A 409 9.35 53.56 -3.06
N ALA A 410 9.43 54.33 -1.96
CA ALA A 410 9.84 55.74 -2.01
C ALA A 410 11.31 55.92 -2.40
N GLU A 411 12.22 55.07 -1.90
CA GLU A 411 13.65 55.14 -2.21
C GLU A 411 13.96 54.74 -3.67
N GLN A 412 13.26 53.74 -4.19
CA GLN A 412 13.51 53.19 -5.53
C GLN A 412 12.63 53.81 -6.63
N GLU A 413 11.73 54.73 -6.28
CA GLU A 413 10.72 55.31 -7.19
C GLU A 413 9.94 54.22 -7.98
N ALA A 414 9.65 53.09 -7.33
CA ALA A 414 9.05 51.92 -7.96
C ALA A 414 7.54 51.84 -7.73
N ASP A 415 6.81 51.22 -8.67
CA ASP A 415 5.38 50.93 -8.49
C ASP A 415 5.16 49.71 -7.60
N ALA A 416 4.11 49.75 -6.76
CA ALA A 416 3.76 48.66 -5.86
C ALA A 416 3.42 47.37 -6.64
N THR A 417 2.84 47.50 -7.84
CA THR A 417 2.53 46.36 -8.71
C THR A 417 3.80 45.68 -9.21
N ASP A 418 4.81 46.44 -9.60
CA ASP A 418 6.08 45.89 -10.09
C ASP A 418 6.81 45.10 -9.00
N VAL A 419 6.80 45.62 -7.77
CA VAL A 419 7.36 44.92 -6.61
C VAL A 419 6.55 43.66 -6.29
N ALA A 420 5.21 43.72 -6.36
CA ALA A 420 4.36 42.54 -6.16
C ALA A 420 4.60 41.47 -7.23
N VAL A 421 4.74 41.86 -8.50
CA VAL A 421 5.07 40.95 -9.61
C VAL A 421 6.44 40.30 -9.38
N ALA A 422 7.45 41.08 -8.98
CA ALA A 422 8.77 40.55 -8.66
C ALA A 422 8.73 39.56 -7.48
N ALA A 423 8.02 39.90 -6.40
CA ALA A 423 7.86 39.04 -5.23
C ALA A 423 7.15 37.74 -5.57
N VAL A 424 6.04 37.79 -6.32
CA VAL A 424 5.30 36.60 -6.76
C VAL A 424 6.16 35.75 -7.70
N ARG A 425 6.95 36.35 -8.60
CA ARG A 425 7.86 35.61 -9.48
C ARG A 425 8.93 34.86 -8.70
N LEU A 426 9.61 35.54 -7.76
CA LEU A 426 10.62 34.92 -6.90
C LEU A 426 10.03 33.81 -6.03
N LEU A 427 8.83 34.01 -5.48
CA LEU A 427 8.14 33.02 -4.67
C LEU A 427 7.76 31.78 -5.48
N ALA A 428 7.26 31.99 -6.70
CA ALA A 428 6.89 30.90 -7.60
C ALA A 428 8.12 30.12 -8.10
N GLU A 429 9.21 30.80 -8.44
CA GLU A 429 10.49 30.18 -8.80
C GLU A 429 11.04 29.30 -7.66
N ALA A 430 11.05 29.82 -6.43
CA ALA A 430 11.49 29.08 -5.25
C ALA A 430 10.67 27.80 -4.98
N GLN A 431 9.41 27.77 -5.43
CA GLN A 431 8.49 26.63 -5.27
C GLN A 431 8.35 25.78 -6.54
N GLY A 432 9.06 26.13 -7.62
CA GLY A 432 8.90 25.48 -8.92
C GLY A 432 7.47 25.58 -9.48
N THR A 433 6.77 26.67 -9.18
CA THR A 433 5.40 26.94 -9.67
C THR A 433 5.51 27.71 -10.98
N PRO A 434 5.04 27.15 -12.12
CA PRO A 434 5.04 27.90 -13.37
C PRO A 434 4.01 29.03 -13.28
N LEU A 435 4.45 30.27 -13.49
CA LEU A 435 3.56 31.43 -13.66
C LEU A 435 3.37 31.69 -15.16
N GLY A 436 2.12 31.85 -15.60
CA GLY A 436 1.77 32.10 -17.00
C GLY A 436 0.98 30.97 -17.66
N THR A 437 1.11 30.84 -18.98
CA THR A 437 0.39 29.84 -19.78
C THR A 437 0.77 28.42 -19.38
N ILE A 438 -0.25 27.65 -19.02
CA ILE A 438 -0.10 26.24 -18.64
C ILE A 438 0.24 25.46 -19.92
N PRO A 439 1.29 24.61 -19.93
CA PRO A 439 1.63 23.77 -21.08
C PRO A 439 0.42 22.94 -21.54
N GLU A 440 0.32 22.64 -22.84
CA GLU A 440 -0.75 21.78 -23.38
C GLU A 440 -0.87 20.46 -22.61
N GLU A 441 -2.12 20.02 -22.35
CA GLU A 441 -2.47 18.79 -21.64
C GLU A 441 -1.81 17.57 -22.28
N SER A 442 -0.64 17.23 -21.76
CA SER A 442 0.14 16.09 -22.21
C SER A 442 0.45 15.21 -21.01
N ALA A 443 -0.49 14.30 -20.71
CA ALA A 443 -0.16 13.14 -19.92
C ALA A 443 1.05 12.44 -20.56
N PRO A 444 2.01 11.93 -19.75
CA PRO A 444 3.21 11.34 -20.29
C PRO A 444 2.86 10.18 -21.22
N GLY A 445 3.66 9.96 -22.28
CA GLY A 445 3.32 9.00 -23.34
C GLY A 445 3.03 7.58 -22.85
N TRP A 446 3.59 7.19 -21.70
CA TRP A 446 3.32 5.89 -21.07
C TRP A 446 1.97 5.80 -20.35
N ALA A 447 1.36 6.94 -19.98
CA ALA A 447 0.09 7.05 -19.28
C ALA A 447 -1.11 7.20 -20.24
N ARG A 448 -0.87 7.62 -21.49
CA ARG A 448 -1.92 7.82 -22.49
C ARG A 448 -2.67 6.51 -22.80
N PRO A 449 -4.02 6.50 -22.81
CA PRO A 449 -4.78 5.34 -23.25
C PRO A 449 -4.48 5.06 -24.72
N VAL A 450 -4.06 3.83 -25.03
CA VAL A 450 -4.02 3.36 -26.43
C VAL A 450 -5.46 3.35 -26.93
N ARG A 451 -5.87 4.33 -27.74
CA ARG A 451 -7.21 4.41 -28.30
C ARG A 451 -7.43 3.19 -29.19
N ARG A 452 -8.61 2.56 -29.06
CA ARG A 452 -9.02 1.41 -29.87
C ARG A 452 -9.40 1.92 -31.26
N GLY A 453 -8.37 2.24 -32.04
CA GLY A 453 -8.40 2.94 -33.32
C GLY A 453 -6.99 3.17 -33.85
N ASP A 454 -6.00 3.24 -32.95
CA ASP A 454 -4.56 3.29 -33.25
C ASP A 454 -3.87 1.91 -33.27
N ALA A 455 -4.67 0.84 -33.25
CA ALA A 455 -4.16 -0.47 -33.66
C ALA A 455 -4.21 -0.51 -35.19
N PRO A 456 -3.09 -0.79 -35.89
CA PRO A 456 -3.13 -1.03 -37.33
C PRO A 456 -4.20 -2.09 -37.60
N ARG A 457 -5.20 -1.69 -38.39
CA ARG A 457 -6.27 -2.56 -38.83
C ARG A 457 -5.64 -3.48 -39.88
N ASP A 458 -5.01 -4.56 -39.45
CA ASP A 458 -4.54 -5.60 -40.35
C ASP A 458 -5.77 -6.31 -40.92
N ALA A 459 -6.24 -5.75 -42.03
CA ALA A 459 -7.17 -6.35 -42.95
C ALA A 459 -6.59 -7.69 -43.42
N ARG A 460 -7.39 -8.74 -43.27
CA ARG A 460 -7.16 -9.99 -43.97
C ARG A 460 -7.24 -9.71 -45.47
N GLY A 461 -6.19 -10.11 -46.18
CA GLY A 461 -6.31 -10.66 -47.52
C GLY A 461 -6.52 -9.64 -48.63
N SER A 462 -5.45 -8.94 -48.97
CA SER A 462 -5.11 -8.62 -50.35
C SER A 462 -3.67 -8.15 -50.31
N ASP A 463 -2.77 -8.81 -51.03
CA ASP A 463 -1.43 -8.30 -51.31
C ASP A 463 -1.58 -7.01 -52.15
N PRO A 464 -1.08 -5.87 -51.64
CA PRO A 464 -0.32 -5.01 -52.52
C PRO A 464 0.99 -4.55 -51.88
N GLU A 465 1.94 -4.27 -52.77
CA GLU A 465 3.20 -3.56 -52.58
C GLU A 465 3.18 -2.58 -51.39
N GLY A 466 4.12 -2.78 -50.47
CA GLY A 466 4.18 -2.04 -49.21
C GLY A 466 4.42 -0.53 -49.40
N PRO A 467 3.65 0.34 -48.70
CA PRO A 467 3.89 1.77 -48.74
C PRO A 467 4.98 2.21 -47.74
N SER A 468 5.69 3.24 -48.15
CA SER A 468 6.84 3.92 -47.55
C SER A 468 6.70 4.23 -46.06
N ARG A 469 7.78 3.93 -45.31
CA ARG A 469 8.04 4.50 -43.98
C ARG A 469 8.32 6.00 -44.08
N PRO A 470 7.95 6.81 -43.06
CA PRO A 470 8.48 8.17 -42.90
C PRO A 470 10.01 8.11 -42.70
N ALA A 471 10.70 9.09 -43.27
CA ALA A 471 12.16 9.18 -43.34
C ALA A 471 12.85 8.97 -41.97
N PRO A 472 13.95 8.18 -41.92
CA PRO A 472 14.89 8.21 -40.82
C PRO A 472 15.63 9.56 -40.78
N PRO A 473 16.22 9.96 -39.64
CA PRO A 473 17.27 10.96 -39.66
C PRO A 473 18.43 10.36 -40.46
N ASP A 474 18.75 10.97 -41.60
CA ASP A 474 19.89 10.74 -42.49
C ASP A 474 20.44 9.31 -42.52
N GLU A 475 20.04 8.56 -43.55
CA GLU A 475 20.75 7.37 -44.02
C GLU A 475 22.16 7.78 -44.48
N ASP A 476 23.16 7.60 -43.62
CA ASP A 476 24.50 7.28 -44.10
C ASP A 476 24.41 5.89 -44.75
N ASP A 477 24.40 5.83 -46.08
CA ASP A 477 24.48 4.64 -46.95
C ASP A 477 25.83 3.89 -46.82
N ASN A 478 26.38 3.90 -45.61
CA ASN A 478 27.73 3.49 -45.31
C ASN A 478 27.81 2.67 -44.02
N GLU A 479 26.72 2.19 -43.42
CA GLU A 479 26.78 1.33 -42.22
C GLU A 479 27.17 -0.12 -42.57
N VAL A 480 28.28 -0.61 -42.02
CA VAL A 480 28.77 -1.98 -42.15
C VAL A 480 28.80 -2.66 -40.77
N GLN A 481 28.73 -3.99 -40.75
CA GLN A 481 28.75 -4.76 -39.52
C GLN A 481 30.10 -5.40 -39.26
N LEU A 482 30.68 -5.11 -38.10
CA LEU A 482 31.83 -5.82 -37.57
C LEU A 482 31.36 -7.07 -36.80
N PHE A 483 32.07 -8.17 -37.01
CA PHE A 483 31.84 -9.46 -36.38
C PHE A 483 32.94 -9.77 -35.38
N PHE A 484 32.51 -10.21 -34.19
CA PHE A 484 33.38 -10.69 -33.13
C PHE A 484 32.95 -12.11 -32.73
N PRO A 485 33.84 -13.12 -32.74
CA PRO A 485 33.53 -14.50 -32.32
C PRO A 485 33.44 -14.66 -30.79
N VAL A 486 32.80 -13.71 -30.12
CA VAL A 486 32.56 -13.70 -28.67
C VAL A 486 31.11 -13.28 -28.39
N GLY A 487 30.49 -13.79 -27.34
CA GLY A 487 29.06 -13.57 -27.08
C GLY A 487 28.63 -13.86 -25.63
N ARG A 488 27.33 -14.01 -25.40
CA ARG A 488 26.74 -14.10 -24.04
C ARG A 488 27.31 -15.23 -23.18
N ARG A 489 27.75 -16.34 -23.78
CA ARG A 489 28.36 -17.46 -23.02
C ARG A 489 29.68 -17.11 -22.35
N ARG A 490 30.37 -16.07 -22.80
CA ARG A 490 31.53 -15.49 -22.13
C ARG A 490 31.18 -14.22 -21.36
N ASN A 491 29.90 -14.06 -21.01
CA ASN A 491 29.34 -12.97 -20.21
C ASN A 491 29.60 -11.56 -20.80
N VAL A 492 29.71 -11.46 -22.13
CA VAL A 492 29.92 -10.19 -22.84
C VAL A 492 28.63 -9.37 -22.85
N ARG A 493 28.73 -8.11 -22.42
CA ARG A 493 27.64 -7.12 -22.41
C ARG A 493 27.89 -6.02 -23.45
N PRO A 494 26.85 -5.27 -23.87
CA PRO A 494 27.02 -4.20 -24.84
C PRO A 494 28.04 -3.13 -24.40
N SER A 495 28.07 -2.81 -23.09
CA SER A 495 29.04 -1.89 -22.50
C SER A 495 30.48 -2.35 -22.64
N ASP A 496 30.73 -3.67 -22.60
CA ASP A 496 32.08 -4.23 -22.70
C ASP A 496 32.61 -4.12 -24.13
N VAL A 497 31.72 -4.27 -25.12
CA VAL A 497 32.06 -4.17 -26.55
C VAL A 497 32.25 -2.72 -26.96
N VAL A 498 31.36 -1.83 -26.52
CA VAL A 498 31.49 -0.37 -26.72
C VAL A 498 32.76 0.13 -26.04
N GLY A 499 33.00 -0.26 -24.78
CA GLY A 499 34.19 0.13 -24.03
C GLY A 499 35.51 -0.36 -24.63
N ALA A 500 35.55 -1.59 -25.16
CA ALA A 500 36.73 -2.11 -25.83
C ALA A 500 37.03 -1.36 -27.14
N LEU A 501 36.00 -1.07 -27.95
CA LEU A 501 36.17 -0.29 -29.17
C LEU A 501 36.51 1.18 -28.91
N THR A 502 36.01 1.79 -27.82
CA THR A 502 36.37 3.16 -27.47
C THR A 502 37.81 3.25 -26.95
N ASN A 503 38.25 2.29 -26.13
CA ASN A 503 39.55 2.33 -25.48
C ASN A 503 40.70 1.84 -26.38
N GLU A 504 40.50 0.79 -27.17
CA GLU A 504 41.56 0.21 -28.00
C GLU A 504 41.58 0.78 -29.42
N ALA A 505 40.41 1.09 -30.00
CA ALA A 505 40.34 1.66 -31.34
C ALA A 505 40.28 3.21 -31.36
N GLY A 506 40.11 3.85 -30.18
CA GLY A 506 40.09 5.30 -30.03
C GLY A 506 38.84 5.96 -30.64
N ILE A 507 37.71 5.25 -30.66
CA ILE A 507 36.48 5.70 -31.33
C ILE A 507 35.50 6.26 -30.30
N ASP A 508 34.87 7.39 -30.61
CA ASP A 508 33.80 7.94 -29.78
C ASP A 508 32.60 6.97 -29.76
N GLY A 509 32.10 6.65 -28.56
CA GLY A 509 30.97 5.75 -28.35
C GLY A 509 29.68 6.19 -29.06
N ARG A 510 29.57 7.48 -29.43
CA ARG A 510 28.47 8.00 -30.26
C ARG A 510 28.50 7.53 -31.72
N ARG A 511 29.66 7.09 -32.21
CA ARG A 511 29.86 6.57 -33.58
C ARG A 511 29.67 5.06 -33.66
N ILE A 512 29.31 4.41 -32.55
CA ILE A 512 29.01 2.99 -32.49
C ILE A 512 27.49 2.82 -32.55
N GLY A 513 27.03 2.18 -33.63
CA GLY A 513 25.62 1.90 -33.89
C GLY A 513 25.12 0.69 -33.11
N ARG A 514 24.19 -0.05 -33.71
CA ARG A 514 23.48 -1.14 -33.01
C ARG A 514 24.43 -2.30 -32.67
N VAL A 515 24.54 -2.64 -31.38
CA VAL A 515 25.27 -3.82 -30.88
C VAL A 515 24.32 -5.00 -30.68
N GLN A 516 24.51 -6.09 -31.43
CA GLN A 516 23.74 -7.33 -31.31
C GLN A 516 24.62 -8.46 -30.78
N ILE A 517 24.37 -8.89 -29.55
CA ILE A 517 25.09 -9.99 -28.89
C ILE A 517 24.25 -11.26 -28.92
N LEU A 518 24.80 -12.31 -29.53
CA LEU A 518 24.27 -13.68 -29.56
C LEU A 518 25.11 -14.61 -28.67
N ASP A 519 24.76 -15.88 -28.57
CA ASP A 519 25.36 -16.79 -27.58
C ASP A 519 26.88 -16.97 -27.75
N ARG A 520 27.37 -16.98 -28.98
CA ARG A 520 28.79 -17.21 -29.33
C ARG A 520 29.39 -16.12 -30.25
N LYS A 521 28.60 -15.14 -30.65
CA LYS A 521 29.01 -14.11 -31.63
C LYS A 521 28.37 -12.77 -31.31
N THR A 522 29.05 -11.71 -31.71
CA THR A 522 28.57 -10.33 -31.57
C THR A 522 28.71 -9.60 -32.89
N PHE A 523 27.72 -8.79 -33.21
CA PHE A 523 27.70 -7.89 -34.37
C PHE A 523 27.59 -6.45 -33.90
N VAL A 524 28.35 -5.55 -34.51
CA VAL A 524 28.33 -4.11 -34.20
C VAL A 524 28.17 -3.34 -35.50
N GLY A 525 27.10 -2.55 -35.62
CA GLY A 525 26.93 -1.62 -36.73
C GLY A 525 27.79 -0.37 -36.53
N VAL A 526 28.57 0.01 -37.54
CA VAL A 526 29.40 1.23 -37.59
C VAL A 526 29.44 1.75 -39.02
N SER A 527 29.78 3.01 -39.24
CA SER A 527 30.02 3.49 -40.61
C SER A 527 31.26 2.83 -41.23
N ARG A 528 31.35 2.78 -42.57
CA ARG A 528 32.41 2.11 -43.33
C ARG A 528 33.76 2.75 -43.07
N GLU A 529 33.79 4.08 -42.94
CA GLU A 529 35.00 4.82 -42.53
C GLU A 529 35.51 4.36 -41.17
N VAL A 530 34.59 4.16 -40.21
CA VAL A 530 34.92 3.67 -38.86
C VAL A 530 35.36 2.21 -38.91
N ALA A 531 34.72 1.37 -39.73
CA ALA A 531 35.13 -0.03 -39.88
C ALA A 531 36.50 -0.20 -40.52
N THR A 532 36.84 0.58 -41.56
CA THR A 532 38.17 0.57 -42.16
C THR A 532 39.22 1.04 -41.15
N LEU A 533 38.92 2.11 -40.40
CA LEU A 533 39.81 2.61 -39.34
C LEU A 533 40.08 1.56 -38.25
N ILE A 534 39.06 0.79 -37.85
CA ILE A 534 39.21 -0.30 -36.87
C ILE A 534 40.05 -1.43 -37.44
N LEU A 535 39.75 -1.90 -38.65
CA LEU A 535 40.41 -3.07 -39.24
C LEU A 535 41.87 -2.80 -39.65
N ASP A 536 42.22 -1.56 -40.02
CA ASP A 536 43.59 -1.17 -40.34
C ASP A 536 44.46 -1.01 -39.09
N ARG A 537 43.86 -0.69 -37.94
CA ARG A 537 44.58 -0.47 -36.67
C ARG A 537 44.60 -1.68 -35.75
N LEU A 538 43.57 -2.53 -35.81
CA LEU A 538 43.35 -3.62 -34.87
C LEU A 538 42.96 -4.90 -35.61
N SER A 539 43.82 -5.90 -35.54
CA SER A 539 43.50 -7.27 -35.95
C SER A 539 42.73 -8.03 -34.86
N HIS A 540 42.95 -7.67 -33.60
CA HIS A 540 42.36 -8.27 -32.40
C HIS A 540 41.96 -7.19 -31.39
N VAL A 541 40.95 -7.46 -30.55
CA VAL A 541 40.48 -6.58 -29.46
C VAL A 541 40.31 -7.37 -28.16
N GLN A 542 40.68 -6.77 -27.04
CA GLN A 542 40.50 -7.35 -25.71
C GLN A 542 39.08 -7.09 -25.17
N ILE A 543 38.22 -8.11 -25.22
CA ILE A 543 36.86 -8.03 -24.65
C ILE A 543 36.79 -8.91 -23.40
N ARG A 544 36.70 -8.26 -22.22
CA ARG A 544 36.73 -8.90 -20.89
C ARG A 544 37.91 -9.87 -20.71
N GLY A 545 39.11 -9.45 -21.07
CA GLY A 545 40.32 -10.28 -20.94
C GLY A 545 40.46 -11.40 -21.98
N ASN A 546 39.54 -11.49 -22.96
CA ASN A 546 39.68 -12.39 -24.09
C ASN A 546 40.23 -11.62 -25.28
N ASP A 547 41.29 -12.14 -25.89
CA ASP A 547 41.77 -11.65 -27.17
C ASP A 547 40.89 -12.18 -28.30
N VAL A 548 40.22 -11.27 -29.03
CA VAL A 548 39.16 -11.61 -29.99
C VAL A 548 39.48 -11.00 -31.36
N PRO A 549 39.60 -11.80 -32.44
CA PRO A 549 39.86 -11.26 -33.76
C PRO A 549 38.63 -10.50 -34.30
N ILE A 550 38.89 -9.44 -35.04
CA ILE A 550 37.87 -8.59 -35.66
C ILE A 550 37.77 -8.92 -37.16
N ALA A 551 36.56 -9.08 -37.68
CA ALA A 551 36.34 -9.26 -39.11
C ALA A 551 35.10 -8.51 -39.58
N LEU A 552 35.06 -8.11 -40.85
CA LEU A 552 33.81 -7.69 -41.49
C LEU A 552 32.86 -8.89 -41.58
N ALA A 553 31.60 -8.69 -41.18
CA ALA A 553 30.57 -9.71 -41.33
C ALA A 553 30.35 -9.99 -42.82
N ARG A 554 30.65 -11.22 -43.27
CA ARG A 554 30.32 -11.64 -44.65
C ARG A 554 28.79 -11.62 -44.81
N PRO A 555 28.24 -11.06 -45.91
CA PRO A 555 26.82 -11.20 -46.22
C PRO A 555 26.52 -12.67 -46.55
N GLY A 556 26.16 -13.44 -45.52
CA GLY A 556 25.93 -14.87 -45.62
C GLY A 556 24.47 -15.20 -45.90
N THR A 557 24.23 -15.78 -47.08
CA THR A 557 23.05 -16.58 -47.43
C THR A 557 22.80 -17.66 -46.38
N GLY A 558 21.86 -17.44 -45.46
CA GLY A 558 21.54 -18.34 -44.34
C GLY A 558 20.05 -18.68 -44.30
N ARG A 559 19.70 -19.80 -44.92
CA ARG A 559 18.37 -20.43 -44.94
C ARG A 559 17.81 -20.54 -43.50
N ARG A 560 16.63 -19.96 -43.27
CA ARG A 560 15.84 -20.13 -42.03
C ARG A 560 15.67 -21.63 -41.71
N PRO A 561 15.93 -22.11 -40.47
CA PRO A 561 15.44 -23.41 -40.06
C PRO A 561 13.91 -23.35 -40.00
N ALA A 562 13.25 -24.31 -40.65
CA ALA A 562 11.80 -24.46 -40.57
C ALA A 562 11.39 -24.76 -39.13
N PRO A 563 10.31 -24.15 -38.60
CA PRO A 563 9.79 -24.51 -37.29
C PRO A 563 9.21 -25.93 -37.33
N SER A 564 9.72 -26.80 -36.44
CA SER A 564 9.15 -28.12 -36.20
C SER A 564 7.71 -27.97 -35.70
N ARG A 565 6.77 -28.58 -36.42
CA ARG A 565 5.37 -28.69 -36.04
C ARG A 565 5.26 -29.51 -34.74
N ARG A 566 4.71 -28.90 -33.68
CA ARG A 566 4.12 -29.66 -32.57
C ARG A 566 2.82 -30.33 -33.09
N PRO A 567 2.52 -31.59 -32.72
CA PRO A 567 1.27 -32.24 -33.12
C PRO A 567 0.07 -31.55 -32.45
N GLY A 568 -0.95 -31.22 -33.24
CA GLY A 568 -2.22 -30.71 -32.73
C GLY A 568 -3.06 -31.81 -32.05
N PRO A 569 -4.12 -31.43 -31.31
CA PRO A 569 -4.96 -32.38 -30.60
C PRO A 569 -5.84 -33.17 -31.55
N LEU A 570 -5.94 -34.48 -31.31
CA LEU A 570 -6.80 -35.43 -32.02
C LEU A 570 -8.28 -35.00 -31.91
N ARG A 571 -8.88 -34.69 -33.07
CA ARG A 571 -10.34 -34.61 -33.24
C ARG A 571 -10.93 -36.02 -33.13
N ARG A 572 -11.86 -36.23 -32.18
CA ARG A 572 -12.75 -37.40 -32.18
C ARG A 572 -13.67 -37.32 -33.40
N GLY A 573 -13.54 -38.29 -34.29
CA GLY A 573 -14.44 -38.50 -35.43
C GLY A 573 -15.77 -39.10 -34.99
N GLN A 574 -16.83 -38.67 -35.68
CA GLN A 574 -18.11 -39.37 -35.76
C GLN A 574 -17.87 -40.75 -36.38
N GLY A 575 -18.35 -41.81 -35.72
CA GLY A 575 -18.51 -43.14 -36.31
C GLY A 575 -19.98 -43.37 -36.67
N PRO A 576 -20.30 -44.11 -37.75
CA PRO A 576 -21.66 -44.48 -38.09
C PRO A 576 -22.16 -45.63 -37.20
N GLY A 577 -23.48 -45.72 -37.06
CA GLY A 577 -24.16 -46.52 -36.05
C GLY A 577 -24.13 -48.04 -36.20
N GLY A 578 -24.70 -48.70 -35.19
CA GLY A 578 -25.08 -50.12 -35.24
C GLY A 578 -25.13 -50.79 -33.86
N GLY A 579 -26.34 -51.21 -33.44
CA GLY A 579 -26.55 -52.37 -32.57
C GLY A 579 -26.66 -52.14 -31.06
N LYS A 580 -27.90 -52.11 -30.55
CA LYS A 580 -28.22 -52.44 -29.14
C LYS A 580 -28.07 -53.96 -28.93
N PRO A 581 -27.57 -54.42 -27.77
CA PRO A 581 -27.98 -55.70 -27.21
C PRO A 581 -28.96 -55.49 -26.03
N PRO A 582 -29.78 -56.50 -25.69
CA PRO A 582 -30.91 -56.33 -24.79
C PRO A 582 -30.50 -56.39 -23.31
N ARG A 583 -31.30 -55.71 -22.49
CA ARG A 583 -31.28 -55.75 -21.03
C ARG A 583 -31.49 -57.17 -20.53
N ARG A 584 -30.66 -57.59 -19.57
CA ARG A 584 -30.96 -58.72 -18.69
C ARG A 584 -30.98 -58.18 -17.26
N ASN A 585 -32.19 -57.99 -16.73
CA ASN A 585 -32.47 -57.87 -15.29
C ASN A 585 -31.93 -59.11 -14.58
N TRP A 586 -31.30 -58.99 -13.41
CA TRP A 586 -31.48 -59.89 -12.27
C TRP A 586 -31.05 -59.17 -10.98
N ARG A 587 -32.04 -59.01 -10.10
CA ARG A 587 -32.05 -58.94 -8.62
C ARG A 587 -31.07 -58.02 -7.88
#